data_AF-A0A2E3L6L5-F1
#
_entry.id   AF-A0A2E3L6L5-F1
#
_cell.length_a   1.000
_cell.length_b   1.000
_cell.length_c   1.000
_cell.angle_alpha   90.00
_cell.angle_beta   90.00
_cell.angle_gamma   90.00
#
_symmetry.space_group_name_H-M   'P 1'
#
loop_
_entity.id
_entity.type
_entity.pdbx_description
1 polymer ?
#
loop_
_entity_poly.entity_id
_entity_poly.type
_entity_poly.pdbx_seq_one_letter_code
_entity_poly.pdbx_strand_id
1 'polypeptide(L)'
;MPKTNTYPAIREASNNSNILIVMYYDGESIRANELDQNNLPPAQRMYSMSISKSFVGYLVGHALCDGFLLSLDDPIHKYVSETTGTVYEGVPLQDMVNMSAGDSELFGGRQSINEYARPILADHRSIKSFL
;
A
#
# COMPACT_ATOMS: atom_id res chain seq x y z
N MET A 1 26.60 -4.02 -17.51
CA MET A 1 27.31 -4.92 -16.56
C MET A 1 27.32 -6.35 -17.14
N PRO A 2 28.10 -7.33 -16.64
CA PRO A 2 28.22 -8.62 -17.34
C PRO A 2 26.90 -9.37 -17.25
N LYS A 3 26.35 -9.73 -18.42
CA LYS A 3 25.10 -10.48 -18.57
C LYS A 3 25.23 -11.81 -17.84
N THR A 4 24.74 -11.88 -16.61
CA THR A 4 24.60 -13.11 -15.85
C THR A 4 23.64 -14.06 -16.57
N ASN A 5 23.75 -15.36 -16.29
CA ASN A 5 22.98 -16.46 -16.90
C ASN A 5 21.47 -16.32 -16.60
N THR A 6 20.85 -15.34 -17.21
CA THR A 6 19.42 -15.12 -17.23
C THR A 6 18.81 -16.16 -18.14
N TYR A 7 17.83 -16.90 -17.64
CA TYR A 7 17.14 -17.91 -18.43
C TYR A 7 16.62 -17.28 -19.74
N PRO A 8 16.71 -17.98 -20.89
CA PRO A 8 16.34 -17.43 -22.20
C PRO A 8 14.94 -16.79 -22.23
N ALA A 9 13.97 -17.38 -21.54
CA ALA A 9 12.60 -16.87 -21.43
C ALA A 9 12.48 -15.54 -20.66
N ILE A 10 13.25 -15.36 -19.56
CA ILE A 10 13.29 -14.10 -18.80
C ILE A 10 13.92 -12.99 -19.67
N ARG A 11 14.88 -13.36 -20.51
CA ARG A 11 15.60 -12.46 -21.38
C ARG A 11 14.77 -12.00 -22.59
N GLU A 12 13.91 -12.85 -23.14
CA GLU A 12 12.97 -12.51 -24.22
C GLU A 12 11.86 -11.55 -23.74
N ALA A 13 11.28 -11.82 -22.56
CA ALA A 13 10.25 -10.96 -21.94
C ALA A 13 10.79 -9.56 -21.57
N SER A 14 12.08 -9.44 -21.25
CA SER A 14 12.73 -8.18 -20.90
C SER A 14 13.11 -7.32 -22.12
N ASN A 15 13.25 -7.88 -23.32
CA ASN A 15 13.74 -7.12 -24.48
C ASN A 15 12.71 -6.15 -25.10
N ASN A 16 11.43 -6.21 -24.73
CA ASN A 16 10.38 -5.39 -25.34
C ASN A 16 9.94 -4.16 -24.51
N SER A 17 10.37 -4.00 -23.25
CA SER A 17 10.11 -2.82 -22.39
C SER A 17 10.68 -3.00 -20.98
N ASN A 18 11.53 -2.10 -20.45
CA ASN A 18 12.02 -2.24 -19.07
C ASN A 18 11.73 -0.99 -18.17
N ILE A 19 10.95 -1.22 -17.08
CA ILE A 19 10.61 -0.28 -15.96
C ILE A 19 10.83 -0.85 -14.52
N LEU A 20 11.14 -2.14 -14.29
CA LEU A 20 11.73 -2.73 -13.06
C LEU A 20 12.09 -4.20 -13.31
N ILE A 21 13.21 -4.72 -12.78
CA ILE A 21 13.36 -6.17 -12.59
C ILE A 21 13.75 -6.46 -11.12
N VAL A 22 13.30 -7.60 -10.54
CA VAL A 22 13.58 -8.15 -9.16
C VAL A 22 14.25 -9.55 -9.17
N MET A 23 15.34 -9.72 -8.41
CA MET A 23 16.21 -10.92 -8.32
C MET A 23 16.05 -11.66 -7.02
N TYR A 24 16.37 -12.96 -7.03
CA TYR A 24 16.32 -13.79 -5.83
C TYR A 24 17.35 -14.93 -5.83
N TYR A 25 17.78 -15.32 -4.62
CA TYR A 25 18.80 -16.32 -4.31
C TYR A 25 18.19 -17.71 -4.17
N ASP A 26 18.75 -18.72 -4.82
CA ASP A 26 18.26 -20.10 -4.75
C ASP A 26 19.16 -21.04 -3.91
N GLY A 27 20.31 -20.55 -3.40
CA GLY A 27 21.29 -21.40 -2.72
C GLY A 27 22.53 -21.78 -3.54
N GLU A 28 22.53 -21.61 -4.87
CA GLU A 28 23.65 -21.94 -5.79
C GLU A 28 23.77 -20.96 -6.99
N SER A 29 22.65 -20.57 -7.60
CA SER A 29 22.51 -19.53 -8.64
C SER A 29 21.36 -18.54 -8.39
N ILE A 30 21.67 -17.38 -7.78
CA ILE A 30 20.77 -16.22 -7.87
C ILE A 30 20.51 -15.89 -9.33
N ARG A 31 19.25 -15.55 -9.61
CA ARG A 31 18.80 -15.09 -10.91
C ARG A 31 18.28 -13.66 -10.89
N ALA A 32 18.26 -13.13 -12.10
CA ALA A 32 17.83 -11.81 -12.57
C ALA A 32 18.94 -10.73 -12.34
N ASN A 33 18.88 -9.44 -12.67
CA ASN A 33 17.86 -8.44 -13.01
C ASN A 33 18.51 -7.29 -13.77
N GLU A 34 17.89 -6.78 -14.83
CA GLU A 34 18.30 -5.46 -15.30
C GLU A 34 17.14 -4.63 -15.83
N LEU A 35 16.95 -3.50 -15.16
CA LEU A 35 16.27 -2.37 -15.75
C LEU A 35 17.26 -1.52 -16.54
N ASP A 36 16.94 -1.22 -17.78
CA ASP A 36 17.46 -0.06 -18.48
C ASP A 36 16.31 0.71 -19.15
N GLN A 37 16.24 2.04 -18.97
CA GLN A 37 15.45 2.93 -19.86
C GLN A 37 16.35 3.62 -20.92
N ASN A 38 17.63 3.22 -21.01
CA ASN A 38 18.87 3.89 -21.48
C ASN A 38 19.51 4.87 -20.46
N ASN A 39 19.88 4.39 -19.26
CA ASN A 39 20.66 4.98 -18.14
C ASN A 39 19.90 5.54 -16.92
N LEU A 40 19.03 4.77 -16.26
CA LEU A 40 18.65 5.09 -14.88
C LEU A 40 19.76 4.61 -13.92
N PRO A 41 20.37 5.47 -13.07
CA PRO A 41 21.38 5.03 -12.11
C PRO A 41 20.82 3.94 -11.16
N PRO A 42 21.64 2.95 -10.75
CA PRO A 42 21.21 1.82 -9.90
C PRO A 42 20.51 2.19 -8.57
N ALA A 43 20.67 3.43 -8.11
CA ALA A 43 20.07 3.96 -6.89
C ALA A 43 18.90 4.95 -7.15
N GLN A 44 18.38 4.99 -8.38
CA GLN A 44 17.29 5.88 -8.71
C GLN A 44 16.03 5.48 -7.94
N ARG A 45 15.52 6.42 -7.14
CA ARG A 45 14.24 6.25 -6.46
C ARG A 45 13.13 6.26 -7.50
N MET A 46 12.27 5.25 -7.41
CA MET A 46 11.05 5.14 -8.21
C MET A 46 9.85 5.26 -7.29
N TYR A 47 8.73 5.77 -7.82
CA TYR A 47 7.47 5.72 -7.10
C TYR A 47 7.05 4.26 -6.94
N SER A 48 7.05 3.79 -5.70
CA SER A 48 6.70 2.40 -5.35
C SER A 48 5.20 2.12 -5.44
N MET A 49 4.38 3.17 -5.61
CA MET A 49 2.92 3.09 -5.66
C MET A 49 2.38 2.30 -4.46
N SER A 50 1.47 1.35 -4.68
CA SER A 50 0.86 0.56 -3.61
C SER A 50 1.79 -0.43 -2.92
N ILE A 51 3.04 -0.64 -3.37
CA ILE A 51 4.04 -1.42 -2.62
C ILE A 51 4.27 -0.80 -1.23
N SER A 52 4.13 0.52 -1.11
CA SER A 52 4.18 1.24 0.18
C SER A 52 3.21 0.67 1.24
N LYS A 53 2.05 0.12 0.85
CA LYS A 53 1.06 -0.44 1.79
C LYS A 53 1.59 -1.67 2.52
N SER A 54 2.43 -2.48 1.88
CA SER A 54 3.08 -3.63 2.52
C SER A 54 4.00 -3.19 3.66
N PHE A 55 4.71 -2.07 3.50
CA PHE A 55 5.53 -1.50 4.57
C PHE A 55 4.66 -1.00 5.74
N VAL A 56 3.52 -0.38 5.44
CA VAL A 56 2.56 0.02 6.49
C VAL A 56 2.05 -1.21 7.24
N GLY A 57 1.69 -2.30 6.53
CA GLY A 57 1.28 -3.56 7.17
C GLY A 57 2.36 -4.15 8.09
N TYR A 58 3.62 -4.10 7.66
CA TYR A 58 4.76 -4.51 8.51
C TYR A 58 4.88 -3.66 9.78
N LEU A 59 4.72 -2.34 9.67
CA LEU A 59 4.76 -1.43 10.83
C LEU A 59 3.59 -1.67 11.79
N VAL A 60 2.39 -1.95 11.27
CA VAL A 60 1.24 -2.32 12.11
C VAL A 60 1.53 -3.61 12.89
N GLY A 61 2.11 -4.62 12.23
CA GLY A 61 2.54 -5.86 12.89
C GLY A 61 3.54 -5.61 14.02
N HIS A 62 4.56 -4.79 13.78
CA HIS A 62 5.51 -4.39 14.82
C HIS A 62 4.86 -3.62 15.96
N ALA A 63 4.00 -2.66 15.66
CA ALA A 63 3.29 -1.88 16.66
C ALA A 63 2.41 -2.77 17.57
N LEU A 64 1.85 -3.86 17.03
CA LEU A 64 1.14 -4.88 17.81
C LEU A 64 2.09 -5.68 18.71
N CYS A 65 3.25 -6.12 18.19
CA CYS A 65 4.24 -6.86 18.99
C CYS A 65 4.82 -6.02 20.14
N ASP A 66 5.05 -4.73 19.90
CA ASP A 66 5.63 -3.80 20.88
C ASP A 66 4.57 -3.27 21.87
N GLY A 67 3.30 -3.62 21.68
CA GLY A 67 2.20 -3.21 22.56
C GLY A 67 1.73 -1.77 22.38
N PHE A 68 2.14 -1.08 21.29
CA PHE A 68 1.56 0.21 20.90
C PHE A 68 0.13 0.05 20.39
N LEU A 69 -0.15 -1.07 19.72
CA LEU A 69 -1.49 -1.56 19.46
C LEU A 69 -1.74 -2.76 20.39
N LEU A 70 -2.85 -2.75 21.10
CA LEU A 70 -3.18 -3.78 22.09
C LEU A 70 -3.89 -4.99 21.47
N SER A 71 -4.73 -4.77 20.46
CA SER A 71 -5.40 -5.82 19.69
C SER A 71 -5.75 -5.34 18.29
N LEU A 72 -5.87 -6.27 17.34
CA LEU A 72 -6.46 -5.99 16.03
C LEU A 72 -7.99 -5.84 16.09
N ASP A 73 -8.62 -6.37 17.14
CA ASP A 73 -10.06 -6.19 17.40
C ASP A 73 -10.39 -4.81 17.98
N ASP A 74 -9.37 -4.05 18.40
CA ASP A 74 -9.59 -2.71 18.91
C ASP A 74 -10.14 -1.80 17.80
N PRO A 75 -11.06 -0.89 18.14
CA PRO A 75 -11.60 0.03 17.16
C PRO A 75 -10.58 1.14 16.83
N ILE A 76 -10.51 1.58 15.57
CA ILE A 76 -9.49 2.53 15.10
C ILE A 76 -9.48 3.87 15.87
N HIS A 77 -10.64 4.35 16.33
CA HIS A 77 -10.77 5.62 17.05
C HIS A 77 -10.07 5.62 18.42
N LYS A 78 -9.71 4.43 18.94
CA LYS A 78 -8.85 4.28 20.12
C LYS A 78 -7.43 4.82 19.87
N TYR A 79 -6.94 4.72 18.64
CA TYR A 79 -5.58 5.10 18.25
C TYR A 79 -5.54 6.36 17.38
N VAL A 80 -6.60 6.61 16.61
CA VAL A 80 -6.74 7.77 15.71
C VAL A 80 -8.03 8.49 16.07
N SER A 81 -7.95 9.38 17.05
CA SER A 81 -9.11 10.07 17.64
C SER A 81 -9.99 10.80 16.63
N GLU A 82 -9.40 11.26 15.53
CA GLU A 82 -10.01 11.97 14.41
C GLU A 82 -11.00 11.11 13.61
N THR A 83 -10.98 9.80 13.80
CA THR A 83 -11.97 8.90 13.19
C THR A 83 -13.30 8.87 13.95
N THR A 84 -13.37 9.45 15.15
CA THR A 84 -14.63 9.64 15.88
C THR A 84 -15.57 10.54 15.08
N GLY A 85 -16.81 10.13 14.88
CA GLY A 85 -17.82 10.84 14.09
C GLY A 85 -17.70 10.66 12.57
N THR A 86 -16.80 9.79 12.12
CA THR A 86 -16.62 9.38 10.70
C THR A 86 -17.20 7.99 10.45
N VAL A 87 -17.16 7.52 9.19
CA VAL A 87 -17.57 6.14 8.81
C VAL A 87 -16.68 5.07 9.44
N TYR A 88 -15.51 5.47 9.92
CA TYR A 88 -14.53 4.59 10.51
C TYR A 88 -14.69 4.45 12.03
N GLU A 89 -15.59 5.22 12.66
CA GLU A 89 -15.86 5.08 14.09
C GLU A 89 -16.31 3.64 14.41
N GLY A 90 -15.75 3.05 15.45
CA GLY A 90 -16.00 1.66 15.85
C GLY A 90 -15.40 0.56 14.96
N VAL A 91 -14.85 0.89 13.78
CA VAL A 91 -14.30 -0.14 12.87
C VAL A 91 -13.03 -0.78 13.47
N PRO A 92 -12.94 -2.12 13.55
CA PRO A 92 -11.74 -2.82 14.02
C PRO A 92 -10.50 -2.53 13.17
N LEU A 93 -9.33 -2.46 13.80
CA LEU A 93 -8.05 -2.34 13.09
C LEU A 93 -7.83 -3.47 12.07
N GLN A 94 -8.29 -4.68 12.38
CA GLN A 94 -8.24 -5.82 11.47
C GLN A 94 -8.94 -5.53 10.13
N ASP A 95 -10.11 -4.89 10.19
CA ASP A 95 -10.88 -4.57 8.99
C ASP A 95 -10.23 -3.45 8.18
N MET A 96 -9.58 -2.50 8.86
CA MET A 96 -8.82 -1.43 8.21
C MET A 96 -7.65 -1.97 7.40
N VAL A 97 -6.84 -2.86 7.97
CA VAL A 97 -5.66 -3.41 7.28
C VAL A 97 -6.03 -4.41 6.18
N ASN A 98 -7.20 -5.03 6.27
CA ASN A 98 -7.72 -5.97 5.26
C ASN A 98 -8.60 -5.29 4.19
N MET A 99 -8.74 -3.97 4.23
CA MET A 99 -9.59 -3.21 3.30
C MET A 99 -11.07 -3.66 3.34
N SER A 100 -11.57 -4.00 4.52
CA SER A 100 -12.95 -4.45 4.79
C SER A 100 -13.69 -3.51 5.74
N ALA A 101 -13.37 -2.23 5.74
CA ALA A 101 -13.91 -1.22 6.66
C ALA A 101 -15.38 -0.83 6.39
N GLY A 102 -16.04 -1.40 5.38
CA GLY A 102 -17.43 -1.11 5.03
C GLY A 102 -17.65 0.22 4.29
N ASP A 103 -16.58 0.82 3.78
CA ASP A 103 -16.59 2.11 3.08
C ASP A 103 -16.73 1.97 1.55
N SER A 104 -16.81 0.75 1.04
CA SER A 104 -16.92 0.46 -0.40
C SER A 104 -18.14 1.10 -1.07
N GLU A 105 -19.25 1.27 -0.34
CA GLU A 105 -20.45 1.92 -0.90
C GLU A 105 -20.27 3.43 -1.08
N LEU A 106 -19.37 4.05 -0.31
CA LEU A 106 -19.05 5.47 -0.39
C LEU A 106 -18.02 5.76 -1.48
N PHE A 107 -17.11 4.81 -1.73
CA PHE A 107 -16.00 4.99 -2.67
C PHE A 107 -16.13 4.16 -3.97
N GLY A 108 -17.16 3.33 -4.09
CA GLY A 108 -17.36 2.41 -5.22
C GLY A 108 -18.07 3.01 -6.44
N GLY A 109 -18.57 4.24 -6.35
CA GLY A 109 -19.26 4.95 -7.43
C GLY A 109 -18.37 5.92 -8.22
N ARG A 110 -18.98 6.62 -9.21
CA ARG A 110 -18.38 7.76 -9.93
C ARG A 110 -18.08 8.98 -9.01
N GLN A 111 -18.32 8.80 -7.72
CA GLN A 111 -18.18 9.78 -6.67
C GLN A 111 -16.72 9.85 -6.25
N SER A 112 -16.03 10.85 -6.78
CA SER A 112 -14.60 11.00 -6.56
C SER A 112 -14.32 11.31 -5.09
N ILE A 113 -13.08 11.07 -4.65
CA ILE A 113 -12.56 11.50 -3.35
C ILE A 113 -12.88 12.97 -3.00
N ASN A 114 -13.15 13.83 -4.00
CA ASN A 114 -13.54 15.22 -3.80
C ASN A 114 -14.94 15.41 -3.20
N GLU A 115 -15.88 14.47 -3.37
CA GLU A 115 -17.25 14.60 -2.82
C GLU A 115 -17.28 14.40 -1.31
N TYR A 116 -16.41 13.54 -0.77
CA TYR A 116 -16.36 13.24 0.66
C TYR A 116 -15.20 13.92 1.39
N ALA A 117 -14.02 14.03 0.78
CA ALA A 117 -12.85 14.60 1.45
C ALA A 117 -12.98 16.11 1.68
N ARG A 118 -13.56 16.88 0.74
CA ARG A 118 -13.71 18.34 0.94
C ARG A 118 -14.65 18.68 2.10
N PRO A 119 -15.87 18.13 2.21
CA PRO A 119 -16.76 18.50 3.31
C PRO A 119 -16.27 18.06 4.70
N ILE A 120 -15.53 16.95 4.77
CA ILE A 120 -14.98 16.45 6.04
C ILE A 120 -13.75 17.28 6.45
N LEU A 121 -12.84 17.57 5.52
CA LEU A 121 -11.58 18.27 5.81
C LEU A 121 -11.70 19.80 5.82
N ALA A 122 -12.62 20.38 5.05
CA ALA A 122 -12.78 21.83 4.93
C ALA A 122 -13.97 22.38 5.74
N ASP A 123 -15.08 21.66 5.82
CA ASP A 123 -16.32 22.14 6.46
C ASP A 123 -16.59 21.50 7.83
N HIS A 124 -15.72 20.61 8.32
CA HIS A 124 -15.88 19.86 9.58
C HIS A 124 -17.24 19.17 9.71
N ARG A 125 -17.88 18.78 8.60
CA ARG A 125 -19.18 18.11 8.65
C ARG A 125 -18.99 16.64 9.02
N SER A 126 -19.78 16.17 9.99
CA SER A 126 -19.85 14.75 10.30
C SER A 126 -20.48 13.98 9.15
N ILE A 127 -19.99 12.75 8.94
CA ILE A 127 -20.50 11.85 7.92
C ILE A 127 -22.00 11.52 8.12
N LYS A 128 -22.51 11.66 9.36
CA LYS A 128 -23.93 11.53 9.70
C LYS A 128 -24.83 12.53 8.96
N SER A 129 -24.26 13.58 8.36
CA SER A 129 -25.01 14.53 7.53
C SER A 129 -25.23 14.06 6.09
N PHE A 130 -24.61 12.96 5.69
CA PHE A 130 -24.71 12.37 4.34
C PHE A 130 -25.45 11.03 4.32
N LEU A 131 -25.86 10.51 5.48
CA LEU A 131 -26.69 9.33 5.69
C LEU A 131 -28.10 9.77 6.10
#